data_AF-O86621-F1
#
_entry.id   AF-O86621-F1
#
_cell.length_a   1.000
_cell.length_b   1.000
_cell.length_c   1.000
_cell.angle_alpha   90.00
_cell.angle_beta   90.00
_cell.angle_gamma   90.00
#
_symmetry.space_group_name_H-M   'P 1'
#
loop_
_entity.id
_entity.type
_entity.pdbx_description
1 polymer ?
#
loop_
_entity_poly.entity_id
_entity_poly.type
_entity_poly.pdbx_seq_one_letter_code
_entity_poly.pdbx_strand_id
1 'polypeptide(L)'
;MVAHMAAMLPGVRVNVDPEPGPDRGAFQIGSERYRLEAGVTEYVLLARLTAGDRREARPAFLFCGQRAITNQAATRYLARHHEKLARKHGSNSFVLLLKVVNSQAYGPDVVELVGDVTRAATSPLPTPAPASRNSHRA
;
A
#
# COMPACT_ATOMS: atom_id res chain seq x y z
N MET A 1 -4.00 -3.32 12.65
CA MET A 1 -3.32 -3.23 11.33
C MET A 1 -2.66 -1.87 11.12
N VAL A 2 -3.38 -0.74 11.22
CA VAL A 2 -2.84 0.62 10.96
C VAL A 2 -1.56 0.97 11.72
N ALA A 3 -1.48 0.68 13.03
CA ALA A 3 -0.27 0.97 13.83
C ALA A 3 0.98 0.20 13.35
N HIS A 4 0.81 -1.04 12.86
CA HIS A 4 1.93 -1.85 12.34
C HIS A 4 2.37 -1.36 10.95
N MET A 5 1.43 -0.87 10.13
CA MET A 5 1.75 -0.20 8.88
C MET A 5 2.52 1.10 9.14
N ALA A 6 2.07 1.94 10.07
CA ALA A 6 2.75 3.20 10.36
C ALA A 6 4.21 3.01 10.80
N ALA A 7 4.50 1.91 11.53
CA ALA A 7 5.86 1.59 11.98
C ALA A 7 6.79 1.10 10.86
N MET A 8 6.29 0.32 9.90
CA MET A 8 7.13 -0.30 8.86
C MET A 8 7.03 0.37 7.49
N LEU A 9 5.95 1.09 7.23
CA LEU A 9 5.62 1.76 5.97
C LEU A 9 5.26 3.23 6.23
N PRO A 10 6.18 4.05 6.75
CA PRO A 10 5.91 5.45 7.10
C PRO A 10 5.57 6.33 5.89
N GLY A 11 5.83 5.84 4.67
CA GLY A 11 5.46 6.45 3.41
C GLY A 11 4.05 6.14 2.93
N VAL A 12 3.30 5.33 3.68
CA VAL A 12 1.93 4.91 3.33
C VAL A 12 0.93 5.47 4.33
N ARG A 13 -0.09 6.15 3.83
CA ARG A 13 -1.31 6.47 4.59
C ARG A 13 -2.51 5.83 3.93
N VAL A 14 -3.44 5.36 4.75
CA VAL A 14 -4.77 4.94 4.32
C VAL A 14 -5.74 5.97 4.88
N ASN A 15 -6.54 6.59 4.02
CA ASN A 15 -7.58 7.48 4.50
C ASN A 15 -8.66 6.66 5.21
N VAL A 16 -8.77 6.85 6.52
CA VAL A 16 -9.76 6.21 7.40
C VAL A 16 -10.78 7.21 7.93
N ASP A 17 -10.82 8.42 7.36
CA ASP A 17 -11.78 9.45 7.75
C ASP A 17 -13.20 8.90 7.62
N PRO A 18 -14.06 9.14 8.63
CA PRO A 18 -15.42 8.60 8.63
C PRO A 18 -16.32 9.31 7.60
N GLU A 19 -15.93 10.52 7.18
CA GLU A 19 -16.70 11.33 6.24
C GLU A 19 -16.78 10.66 4.86
N PRO A 20 -17.98 10.52 4.27
CA PRO A 20 -18.12 10.08 2.89
C PRO A 20 -17.35 11.01 1.94
N GLY A 21 -16.56 10.43 1.04
CA GLY A 21 -15.84 11.23 0.06
C GLY A 21 -15.04 10.37 -0.92
N PRO A 22 -14.57 10.96 -2.03
CA PRO A 22 -13.82 10.26 -3.07
C PRO A 22 -12.45 9.74 -2.59
N ASP A 23 -11.95 10.28 -1.47
CA ASP A 23 -10.70 9.86 -0.88
C ASP A 23 -10.87 8.79 0.21
N ARG A 24 -12.09 8.37 0.55
CA ARG A 24 -12.31 7.35 1.59
C ARG A 24 -11.65 6.03 1.20
N GLY A 25 -10.80 5.49 2.08
CA GLY A 25 -10.03 4.29 1.80
C GLY A 25 -8.92 4.48 0.75
N ALA A 26 -8.69 5.71 0.27
CA ALA A 26 -7.61 5.99 -0.67
C ALA A 26 -6.25 5.74 0.00
N PHE A 27 -5.31 5.22 -0.79
CA PHE A 27 -3.92 5.17 -0.37
C PHE A 27 -3.21 6.46 -0.76
N GLN A 28 -2.38 6.96 0.13
CA GLN A 28 -1.28 7.85 -0.20
C GLN A 28 0.02 7.07 -0.07
N ILE A 29 0.82 7.05 -1.12
CA ILE A 29 2.13 6.38 -1.14
C ILE A 29 3.14 7.38 -1.68
N GLY A 30 3.99 7.93 -0.81
CA GLY A 30 4.79 9.11 -1.16
C GLY A 30 3.90 10.30 -1.53
N SER A 31 4.12 10.87 -2.71
CA SER A 31 3.29 11.95 -3.28
C SER A 31 2.03 11.47 -3.99
N GLU A 32 1.97 10.18 -4.35
CA GLU A 32 0.91 9.63 -5.19
C GLU A 32 -0.32 9.24 -4.38
N ARG A 33 -1.50 9.41 -4.99
CA ARG A 33 -2.79 9.05 -4.39
C ARG A 33 -3.52 8.04 -5.26
N TYR A 34 -4.02 6.98 -4.63
CA TYR A 34 -4.74 5.88 -5.26
C TYR A 34 -6.14 5.78 -4.66
N ARG A 35 -7.13 6.32 -5.36
CA ARG A 35 -8.53 6.32 -4.94
C ARG A 35 -9.17 4.95 -5.12
N LEU A 36 -10.16 4.67 -4.29
CA LEU A 36 -10.99 3.47 -4.39
C LEU A 36 -12.18 3.76 -5.33
N GLU A 37 -12.26 3.02 -6.43
CA GLU A 37 -13.47 2.92 -7.25
C GLU A 37 -14.02 1.49 -7.10
N ALA A 38 -14.95 1.33 -6.14
CA ALA A 38 -15.41 0.02 -5.71
C ALA A 38 -15.96 -0.81 -6.87
N GLY A 39 -15.40 -2.00 -7.07
CA GLY A 39 -15.76 -2.93 -8.14
C GLY A 39 -15.11 -2.66 -9.49
N VAL A 40 -14.43 -1.52 -9.68
CA VAL A 40 -13.87 -1.08 -10.96
C VAL A 40 -12.34 -0.99 -10.90
N THR A 41 -11.81 -0.12 -10.05
CA THR A 41 -10.37 0.10 -9.89
C THR A 41 -10.04 0.17 -8.41
N GLU A 42 -9.32 -0.84 -7.94
CA GLU A 42 -9.06 -1.03 -6.52
C GLU A 42 -7.61 -1.44 -6.32
N TYR A 43 -7.05 -1.09 -5.18
CA TYR A 43 -5.63 -1.31 -4.92
C TYR A 43 -5.39 -2.18 -3.70
N VAL A 44 -4.25 -2.86 -3.70
CA VAL A 44 -3.73 -3.61 -2.57
C VAL A 44 -2.21 -3.53 -2.53
N LEU A 45 -1.68 -3.33 -1.33
CA LEU A 45 -0.26 -3.47 -1.05
C LEU A 45 0.04 -4.93 -0.71
N LEU A 46 0.98 -5.50 -1.44
CA LEU A 46 1.62 -6.78 -1.14
C LEU A 46 3.04 -6.50 -0.67
N ALA A 47 3.31 -6.71 0.61
CA ALA A 47 4.63 -6.48 1.17
C ALA A 47 5.21 -7.73 1.85
N ARG A 48 6.53 -7.87 1.76
CA ARG A 48 7.35 -8.68 2.65
C ARG A 48 8.24 -7.72 3.43
N LEU A 49 8.16 -7.75 4.74
CA LEU A 49 8.85 -6.80 5.62
C LEU A 49 9.65 -7.57 6.67
N THR A 50 10.90 -7.17 6.87
CA THR A 50 11.75 -7.68 7.94
C THR A 50 11.92 -6.57 8.98
N ALA A 51 11.42 -6.77 10.20
CA ALA A 51 11.47 -5.77 11.25
C ALA A 51 12.81 -5.82 12.00
N GLY A 52 13.67 -4.82 11.77
CA GLY A 52 14.92 -4.58 12.51
C GLY A 52 16.19 -5.18 11.89
N ASP A 53 17.34 -4.64 12.30
CA ASP A 53 18.69 -5.07 11.86
C ASP A 53 19.15 -6.43 12.42
N ARG A 54 18.28 -7.13 13.15
CA ARG A 54 18.62 -8.43 13.73
C ARG A 54 18.60 -9.47 12.62
N ARG A 55 19.74 -10.14 12.41
CA ARG A 55 19.93 -11.26 11.47
C ARG A 55 18.88 -12.38 11.57
N GLU A 56 18.15 -12.46 12.68
CA GLU A 56 17.15 -13.50 12.97
C GLU A 56 15.69 -13.02 12.84
N ALA A 57 15.45 -11.76 12.47
CA ALA A 57 14.09 -11.25 12.32
C ALA A 57 13.35 -12.02 11.21
N ARG A 58 12.28 -12.72 11.59
CA ARG A 58 11.45 -13.45 10.62
C ARG A 58 10.68 -12.46 9.75
N PRO A 59 10.67 -12.64 8.41
CA PRO A 59 9.90 -11.77 7.54
C PRO A 59 8.41 -11.95 7.78
N ALA A 60 7.67 -10.85 7.81
CA ALA A 60 6.22 -10.81 7.81
C ALA A 60 5.70 -10.45 6.41
N PHE A 61 4.63 -11.14 5.98
CA PHE A 61 3.87 -10.72 4.81
C PHE A 61 2.69 -9.86 5.24
N LEU A 62 2.49 -8.75 4.55
CA LEU A 62 1.35 -7.84 4.73
C LEU A 62 0.55 -7.79 3.44
N PHE A 63 -0.75 -8.03 3.57
CA PHE A 63 -1.74 -7.69 2.56
C PHE A 63 -2.58 -6.53 3.12
N CYS A 64 -2.50 -5.37 2.49
CA CYS A 64 -3.31 -4.21 2.86
C CYS A 64 -4.10 -3.73 1.64
N GLY A 65 -5.30 -4.26 1.51
CA GLY A 65 -6.23 -3.97 0.44
C GLY A 65 -7.28 -2.94 0.82
N GLN A 66 -7.73 -2.15 -0.14
CA GLN A 66 -8.85 -1.22 0.04
C GLN A 66 -10.18 -1.92 0.34
N ARG A 67 -10.31 -3.20 -0.04
CA ARG A 67 -11.47 -4.07 0.26
C ARG A 67 -11.01 -5.49 0.58
N ALA A 68 -11.89 -6.28 1.19
CA ALA A 68 -11.58 -7.68 1.50
C ALA A 68 -11.19 -8.50 0.26
N ILE A 69 -11.85 -8.29 -0.87
CA ILE A 69 -11.56 -9.01 -2.12
C ILE A 69 -10.16 -8.71 -2.66
N THR A 70 -9.63 -7.50 -2.41
CA THR A 70 -8.28 -7.15 -2.88
C THR A 70 -7.18 -7.82 -2.05
N ASN A 71 -7.44 -8.15 -0.78
CA ASN A 71 -6.54 -9.02 0.00
C ASN A 71 -6.47 -10.44 -0.55
N GLN A 72 -7.61 -10.98 -1.01
CA GLN A 72 -7.65 -12.27 -1.68
C GLN A 72 -6.87 -12.23 -3.01
N ALA A 73 -7.01 -11.15 -3.78
CA ALA A 73 -6.26 -10.92 -5.01
C ALA A 73 -4.74 -10.91 -4.76
N ALA A 74 -4.26 -10.17 -3.74
CA ALA A 74 -2.85 -10.16 -3.36
C ALA A 74 -2.33 -11.52 -2.91
N THR A 75 -3.14 -12.27 -2.16
CA THR A 75 -2.79 -13.64 -1.72
C THR A 75 -2.58 -14.56 -2.94
N ARG A 76 -3.50 -14.51 -3.91
CA ARG A 76 -3.40 -15.30 -5.15
C ARG A 76 -2.23 -14.84 -6.02
N TYR A 77 -1.99 -13.54 -6.10
CA TYR A 77 -0.82 -13.00 -6.79
C TYR A 77 0.48 -13.54 -6.18
N LEU A 78 0.62 -13.49 -4.85
CA LEU A 78 1.77 -14.05 -4.16
C LEU A 78 1.92 -15.55 -4.46
N ALA A 79 0.85 -16.34 -4.30
CA ALA A 79 0.89 -17.78 -4.56
C ALA A 79 1.35 -18.11 -5.99
N ARG A 80 0.85 -17.38 -7.01
CA ARG A 80 1.22 -17.59 -8.42
C ARG A 80 2.62 -17.10 -8.77
N HIS A 81 3.15 -16.08 -8.07
CA HIS A 81 4.41 -15.41 -8.45
C HIS A 81 5.54 -15.59 -7.43
N HIS A 82 5.36 -16.39 -6.38
CA HIS A 82 6.31 -16.49 -5.26
C HIS A 82 7.74 -16.82 -5.70
N GLU A 83 7.94 -17.71 -6.67
CA GLU A 83 9.28 -18.03 -7.18
C GLU A 83 9.93 -16.83 -7.87
N LYS A 84 9.18 -16.11 -8.72
CA LYS A 84 9.67 -14.92 -9.41
C LYS A 84 10.01 -13.81 -8.41
N LEU A 85 9.17 -13.62 -7.41
CA LEU A 85 9.39 -12.66 -6.33
C LEU A 85 10.61 -13.03 -5.49
N ALA A 86 10.77 -14.31 -5.15
CA ALA A 86 11.93 -14.82 -4.43
C ALA A 86 13.24 -14.62 -5.22
N ARG A 87 13.22 -14.88 -6.54
CA ARG A 87 14.39 -14.61 -7.41
C ARG A 87 14.72 -13.12 -7.51
N LYS A 88 13.69 -12.27 -7.66
CA LYS A 88 13.88 -10.82 -7.84
C LYS A 88 14.33 -10.11 -6.56
N HIS A 89 13.72 -10.43 -5.42
CA HIS A 89 13.93 -9.71 -4.16
C HIS A 89 14.83 -10.46 -3.17
N GLY A 90 15.08 -11.76 -3.38
CA GLY A 90 15.89 -12.57 -2.48
C GLY A 90 15.32 -12.56 -1.06
N SER A 91 16.14 -12.22 -0.07
CA SER A 91 15.74 -12.04 1.33
C SER A 91 15.32 -10.61 1.68
N ASN A 92 15.37 -9.68 0.72
CA ASN A 92 15.10 -8.28 0.98
C ASN A 92 13.61 -8.01 1.17
N SER A 93 13.31 -6.97 1.93
CA SER A 93 11.96 -6.42 2.01
C SER A 93 11.54 -5.85 0.66
N PHE A 94 10.25 -5.97 0.36
CA PHE A 94 9.65 -5.34 -0.81
C PHE A 94 8.21 -4.93 -0.52
N VAL A 95 7.72 -3.95 -1.27
CA VAL A 95 6.34 -3.47 -1.26
C VAL A 95 5.88 -3.29 -2.70
N LEU A 96 4.92 -4.09 -3.13
CA LEU A 96 4.30 -3.98 -4.45
C LEU A 96 2.93 -3.33 -4.32
N LEU A 97 2.64 -2.42 -5.23
CA LEU A 97 1.29 -1.92 -5.43
C LEU A 97 0.64 -2.70 -6.58
N LEU A 98 -0.47 -3.36 -6.27
CA LEU A 98 -1.25 -4.11 -7.25
C LEU A 98 -2.59 -3.40 -7.47
N LYS A 99 -3.03 -3.36 -8.72
CA LYS A 99 -4.37 -2.92 -9.13
C LYS A 99 -5.22 -4.13 -9.42
N VAL A 100 -6.36 -4.25 -8.75
CA VAL A 100 -7.40 -5.24 -9.03
C VAL A 100 -8.40 -4.62 -9.99
N VAL A 101 -8.53 -5.22 -11.16
CA VAL A 101 -9.32 -4.67 -12.27
C VAL A 101 -10.70 -5.31 -12.30
N ASN A 102 -11.72 -4.45 -12.27
CA ASN A 102 -13.12 -4.84 -12.39
C ASN A 102 -13.48 -6.05 -11.51
N SER A 103 -13.24 -5.92 -10.20
CA SER A 103 -13.48 -6.99 -9.23
C SER A 103 -14.96 -7.37 -9.12
N GLN A 104 -15.86 -6.51 -9.58
CA GLN A 104 -17.28 -6.83 -9.68
C GLN A 104 -17.55 -7.92 -10.74
N ALA A 105 -16.83 -7.90 -11.87
CA ALA A 105 -16.99 -8.89 -12.93
C ALA A 105 -16.08 -10.12 -12.75
N TYR A 106 -14.83 -9.90 -12.34
CA TYR A 106 -13.80 -10.94 -12.34
C TYR A 106 -13.36 -11.38 -10.94
N GLY A 107 -13.99 -10.84 -9.89
CA GLY A 107 -13.56 -11.10 -8.53
C GLY A 107 -12.07 -10.76 -8.32
N PRO A 108 -11.29 -11.62 -7.67
CA PRO A 108 -9.88 -11.37 -7.39
C PRO A 108 -8.91 -11.88 -8.47
N ASP A 109 -9.38 -12.23 -9.68
CA ASP A 109 -8.57 -12.90 -10.69
C ASP A 109 -7.73 -11.97 -11.57
N VAL A 110 -8.22 -10.76 -11.87
CA VAL A 110 -7.54 -9.82 -12.78
C VAL A 110 -6.76 -8.79 -11.97
N VAL A 111 -5.43 -8.94 -11.98
CA VAL A 111 -4.51 -8.12 -11.18
C VAL A 111 -3.36 -7.63 -12.06
N GLU A 112 -3.13 -6.32 -12.01
CA GLU A 112 -2.02 -5.65 -12.68
C GLU A 112 -0.99 -5.19 -11.63
N LEU A 113 0.30 -5.36 -11.92
CA LEU A 113 1.36 -4.76 -11.12
C LEU A 113 1.49 -3.28 -11.52
N VAL A 114 1.13 -2.38 -10.62
CA VAL A 114 1.34 -0.92 -10.83
C VAL A 114 2.83 -0.61 -10.69
N GLY A 115 3.48 -1.19 -9.68
CA GLY A 115 4.91 -1.03 -9.51
C GLY A 115 5.45 -1.52 -8.17
N ASP A 116 6.77 -1.51 -8.08
CA ASP A 116 7.50 -1.66 -6.83
C ASP A 116 7.59 -0.29 -6.14
N VAL A 117 6.87 -0.15 -5.03
CA VAL A 117 6.78 1.09 -4.26
C VAL A 117 7.63 1.04 -2.99
N THR A 118 8.56 0.08 -2.87
CA THR A 118 9.36 -0.16 -1.65
C THR A 118 9.99 1.12 -1.12
N ARG A 119 10.67 1.90 -1.98
CA ARG A 119 11.32 3.15 -1.58
C ARG A 119 10.32 4.20 -1.08
N ALA A 120 9.24 4.41 -1.84
CA ALA A 120 8.23 5.41 -1.50
C ALA A 120 7.46 5.03 -0.22
N ALA A 121 7.20 3.74 -0.01
CA ALA A 121 6.45 3.23 1.13
C ALA A 121 7.28 3.20 2.43
N THR A 122 8.60 3.02 2.33
CA THR A 122 9.51 2.96 3.50
C THR A 122 10.13 4.31 3.87
N SER A 123 10.06 5.31 2.99
CA SER A 123 10.50 6.67 3.30
C SER A 123 9.37 7.46 3.96
N PRO A 124 9.61 8.20 5.06
CA PRO A 124 8.58 9.05 5.66
C PRO A 124 7.95 10.00 4.64
N LEU A 125 6.63 10.18 4.74
CA LEU A 125 5.93 11.16 3.91
C LEU A 125 6.51 12.57 4.11
N PRO A 126 6.58 13.39 3.05
CA PRO A 126 6.98 14.79 3.19
C PRO A 126 6.11 15.49 4.24
N THR A 127 6.73 16.12 5.23
CA THR A 127 6.01 17.02 6.14
C THR A 127 5.43 18.16 5.30
N PRO A 128 4.11 18.41 5.33
CA PRO A 128 3.56 19.58 4.67
C PRO A 128 4.27 20.82 5.22
N ALA A 129 4.78 21.69 4.33
CA ALA A 129 5.35 22.96 4.74
C ALA A 129 4.33 23.72 5.62
N PRO A 130 4.75 24.38 6.71
CA PRO A 130 3.83 25.15 7.52
C PRO A 130 3.14 26.17 6.63
N ALA A 131 1.81 26.17 6.58
CA ALA A 131 1.05 27.21 5.89
C ALA A 131 1.50 28.56 6.46
N SER A 132 2.01 29.45 5.60
CA SER A 132 2.32 30.82 5.99
C SER A 132 1.05 31.44 6.52
N ARG A 133 0.96 31.64 7.84
CA ARG A 133 -0.10 32.46 8.42
C ARG A 133 0.12 33.85 7.89
N ASN A 134 -0.67 34.26 6.90
CA ASN A 134 -0.73 35.66 6.49
C ASN A 134 -1.22 36.45 7.71
N SER A 135 -0.28 37.07 8.41
CA SER A 135 -0.57 38.06 9.44
C SER A 135 -1.15 39.29 8.75
N HIS A 136 -2.47 39.34 8.64
CA HIS A 136 -3.16 40.59 8.35
C HIS A 136 -2.95 41.52 9.54
N ARG A 137 -2.04 42.47 9.36
CA ARG A 137 -1.85 43.64 10.22
C ARG A 137 -3.00 44.60 9.91
N ALA A 138 -3.81 44.91 10.92
CA ALA A 138 -4.72 46.05 10.95
C ALA A 138 -4.25 46.99 12.05
#